data_AF-A0A2V7VNA9-F1
#
_entry.id   AF-A0A2V7VNA9-F1
#
_cell.length_a   1.000
_cell.length_b   1.000
_cell.length_c   1.000
_cell.angle_alpha   90.00
_cell.angle_beta   90.00
_cell.angle_gamma   90.00
#
_symmetry.space_group_name_H-M   'P 1'
#
loop_
_entity.id
_entity.type
_entity.pdbx_description
1 polymer ?
#
loop_
_entity_poly.entity_id
_entity_poly.type
_entity_poly.pdbx_seq_one_letter_code
_entity_poly.pdbx_strand_id
1 'polypeptide(L)' 'MSLREPDLAAPVAFRNLAGNAFEAPLWELLQHVANHATHHRGQVVALLRQLGARVVTTDLLAWDRERRGQVS' A
#
# COMPACT_ATOMS: atom_id res chain seq x y z
N MET A 1 19.00 10.45 8.02
CA MET A 1 18.15 10.03 9.15
C MET A 1 17.47 8.73 8.74
N SER A 2 17.63 7.65 9.51
CA SER A 2 17.07 6.31 9.18
C SER A 2 15.97 5.96 10.18
N LEU A 3 14.95 5.23 9.73
CA LEU A 3 13.92 4.67 10.60
C LEU A 3 14.51 3.55 11.45
N ARG A 4 14.18 3.52 12.73
CA ARG A 4 14.53 2.47 13.70
C ARG A 4 13.27 1.81 14.24
N GLU A 5 13.39 0.63 14.81
CA GLU A 5 12.24 -0.12 15.33
C GLU A 5 11.37 0.66 16.33
N PRO A 6 11.91 1.42 17.31
CA PRO A 6 11.07 2.18 18.23
C PRO A 6 10.26 3.27 17.54
N ASP A 7 10.72 3.77 16.39
CA ASP A 7 10.05 4.82 15.64
C ASP A 7 8.73 4.30 15.02
N LEU A 8 8.59 2.97 14.82
CA LEU A 8 7.34 2.36 14.36
C LEU A 8 6.21 2.47 15.39
N ALA A 9 6.55 2.41 16.68
CA ALA A 9 5.59 2.54 17.78
C ALA A 9 5.33 3.99 18.19
N ALA A 10 6.10 4.95 17.67
CA ALA A 10 5.95 6.35 18.00
C ALA A 10 4.61 6.90 17.46
N PRO A 11 3.87 7.70 18.26
CA PRO A 11 2.63 8.31 17.82
C PRO A 11 2.92 9.39 16.77
N VAL A 12 2.09 9.40 15.73
CA VAL A 12 2.09 10.41 14.68
C VAL A 12 0.75 11.13 14.72
N ALA A 13 0.79 12.42 15.03
CA ALA A 13 -0.39 13.28 15.00
C ALA A 13 -0.71 13.71 13.56
N PHE A 14 -1.99 13.65 13.20
CA PHE A 14 -2.48 14.07 11.89
C PHE A 14 -3.90 14.64 11.99
N ARG A 15 -4.35 15.28 10.90
CA ARG A 15 -5.75 15.67 10.72
C ARG A 15 -6.32 14.91 9.54
N ASN A 16 -7.52 14.39 9.70
CA ASN A 16 -8.23 13.81 8.56
C ASN A 16 -8.74 14.92 7.63
N LEU A 17 -9.34 14.52 6.50
CA LEU A 17 -9.89 15.47 5.51
C LEU A 17 -11.04 16.32 6.06
N ALA A 18 -11.71 15.88 7.13
CA ALA A 18 -12.74 16.66 7.83
C ALA A 18 -12.14 17.63 8.87
N GLY A 19 -10.80 17.70 9.00
CA GLY A 19 -10.10 18.57 9.95
C GLY A 19 -9.99 18.02 11.37
N ASN A 20 -10.58 16.86 11.66
CA ASN A 20 -10.54 16.22 12.97
C ASN A 20 -9.12 15.72 13.29
N ALA A 21 -8.66 15.98 14.51
CA ALA A 21 -7.32 15.59 14.98
C ALA A 21 -7.32 14.13 15.46
N PHE A 22 -6.28 13.39 15.10
CA PHE A 22 -6.05 12.01 15.48
C PHE A 22 -4.56 11.77 15.74
N GLU A 23 -4.28 10.68 16.45
CA GLU A 23 -2.93 10.14 16.62
C GLU A 23 -2.98 8.63 16.42
N ALA A 24 -1.95 8.08 15.80
CA ALA A 24 -1.77 6.64 15.67
C ALA A 24 -0.27 6.29 15.62
N PRO A 25 0.15 5.08 16.05
CA PRO A 25 1.50 4.59 15.82
C PRO A 25 1.87 4.61 14.33
N LEU A 26 3.12 4.96 14.01
CA LEU A 26 3.60 5.01 12.63
C LEU A 26 3.33 3.72 11.84
N TRP A 27 3.48 2.56 12.48
CA TRP A 27 3.24 1.27 11.82
C TRP A 27 1.79 1.12 11.32
N GLU A 28 0.80 1.65 12.05
CA GLU A 28 -0.61 1.59 11.64
C GLU A 28 -0.84 2.43 10.39
N LEU A 29 -0.25 3.63 10.35
CA LEU A 29 -0.34 4.52 9.20
C LEU A 29 0.32 3.92 7.96
N LEU A 30 1.47 3.26 8.11
CA LEU A 30 2.15 2.57 7.01
C LEU A 30 1.30 1.42 6.45
N GLN A 31 0.69 0.60 7.32
CA GLN A 31 -0.24 -0.45 6.89
C GLN A 31 -1.48 0.14 6.21
N HIS A 32 -2.05 1.21 6.77
CA HIS A 32 -3.20 1.89 6.18
C HIS A 32 -2.90 2.35 4.75
N VAL A 33 -1.75 3.00 4.52
CA VAL A 33 -1.37 3.48 3.18
C VAL A 33 -1.18 2.32 2.20
N ALA A 34 -0.51 1.23 2.60
CA ALA A 34 -0.34 0.06 1.75
C ALA A 34 -1.69 -0.60 1.37
N ASN A 35 -2.60 -0.69 2.34
CA ASN A 35 -3.94 -1.24 2.13
C ASN A 35 -4.81 -0.32 1.25
N HIS A 36 -4.77 0.99 1.50
CA HIS A 36 -5.49 1.99 0.74
C HIS A 36 -5.07 2.02 -0.74
N ALA A 37 -3.75 1.96 -1.00
CA ALA A 37 -3.22 1.84 -2.36
C ALA A 37 -3.69 0.55 -3.05
N THR A 38 -3.72 -0.58 -2.33
CA THR A 38 -4.22 -1.85 -2.86
C THR A 38 -5.71 -1.78 -3.19
N HIS A 39 -6.52 -1.15 -2.35
CA HIS A 39 -7.95 -0.95 -2.58
C HIS A 39 -8.21 -0.15 -3.86
N HIS A 40 -7.58 1.03 -4.00
CA HIS A 40 -7.77 1.87 -5.19
C HIS A 40 -7.22 1.21 -6.46
N ARG A 41 -6.10 0.50 -6.38
CA ARG A 41 -5.61 -0.29 -7.51
C ARG A 41 -6.61 -1.36 -7.93
N GLY A 42 -7.28 -2.00 -6.98
CA GLY A 42 -8.39 -2.94 -7.25
C GLY A 42 -9.54 -2.29 -8.02
N GLN A 43 -9.93 -1.06 -7.65
CA GLN A 43 -10.94 -0.29 -8.38
C GLN A 43 -10.51 0.00 -9.83
N VAL A 44 -9.26 0.43 -10.03
CA VAL A 44 -8.71 0.68 -11.38
C VAL A 44 -8.68 -0.60 -12.21
N VAL A 45 -8.25 -1.72 -11.63
CA VAL A 45 -8.24 -3.04 -12.29
C VAL A 45 -9.66 -3.45 -12.72
N ALA A 46 -10.66 -3.21 -11.88
CA ALA A 46 -12.06 -3.50 -12.23
C ALA A 46 -12.53 -2.65 -13.42
N LEU A 47 -12.22 -1.35 -13.44
CA LEU A 47 -12.55 -0.46 -14.56
C LEU A 47 -11.85 -0.89 -15.86
N LEU A 48 -10.56 -1.23 -15.80
CA LEU A 48 -9.81 -1.71 -16.97
C LEU A 48 -10.42 -2.99 -17.55
N ARG A 49 -10.87 -3.92 -16.68
CA ARG A 49 -11.57 -5.15 -17.12
C ARG A 49 -12.88 -4.83 -17.81
N GLN A 50 -13.67 -3.88 -17.29
CA GLN A 50 -14.93 -3.46 -17.92
C GLN A 50 -14.71 -2.86 -19.31
N LEU A 51 -13.58 -2.20 -19.54
CA LEU A 51 -13.18 -1.66 -20.84
C LEU A 51 -12.53 -2.69 -21.78
N GLY A 52 -12.42 -3.96 -21.36
CA GLY A 52 -11.77 -5.02 -22.14
C GLY A 52 -10.25 -4.90 -22.22
N ALA A 53 -9.62 -4.05 -21.39
CA ALA A 53 -8.18 -3.90 -21.37
C ALA A 53 -7.49 -5.07 -20.66
N ARG A 54 -6.30 -5.45 -21.15
CA ARG A 54 -5.45 -6.43 -20.47
C ARG A 54 -4.85 -5.81 -19.21
N VAL A 55 -5.05 -6.48 -18.08
CA VAL A 55 -4.50 -6.07 -16.79
C VAL A 55 -3.16 -6.78 -16.53
N VAL A 56 -2.19 -6.07 -15.96
CA VAL A 56 -0.89 -6.62 -15.53
C VAL A 56 -0.99 -7.11 -14.09
N THR A 57 -0.27 -8.19 -13.76
CA THR A 57 -0.19 -8.67 -12.37
C THR A 57 0.41 -7.62 -11.45
N THR A 58 -0.15 -7.51 -10.25
CA THR A 58 0.38 -6.66 -9.17
C THR A 58 0.78 -7.50 -7.96
N ASP A 59 0.98 -8.80 -8.17
CA ASP A 59 1.35 -9.76 -7.13
C ASP A 59 2.83 -9.59 -6.75
N LEU A 60 3.08 -9.41 -5.46
CA LEU A 60 4.43 -9.17 -4.95
C LEU A 60 5.34 -10.39 -5.08
N LEU A 61 4.79 -11.61 -4.91
CA LEU A 61 5.58 -12.84 -5.01
C LEU A 61 5.91 -13.17 -6.46
N ALA A 62 4.98 -12.90 -7.39
CA ALA A 62 5.26 -13.00 -8.82
C ALA A 62 6.40 -12.06 -9.21
N TRP A 63 6.33 -10.79 -8.79
CA TRP A 63 7.39 -9.80 -9.03
C TRP A 63 8.73 -10.20 -8.41
N ASP A 64 8.74 -10.70 -7.16
CA ASP A 64 9.98 -11.13 -6.49
C ASP A 64 10.61 -12.34 -7.19
N ARG A 65 9.81 -13.33 -7.60
CA ARG A 65 10.28 -14.48 -8.38
C ARG A 65 10.87 -14.08 -9.72
N GLU A 66 10.20 -13.16 -10.44
CA GLU A 66 10.70 -12.57 -11.68
C GLU A 66 12.08 -11.93 -11.47
N ARG A 67 12.23 -11.13 -10.41
CA ARG A 67 13.52 -10.47 -10.11
C ARG A 67 14.62 -11.41 -9.66
N ARG A 68 14.27 -12.54 -9.04
CA ARG A 68 15.23 -13.57 -8.61
C ARG A 68 15.57 -14.57 -9.72
N GLY A 69 15.01 -14.41 -10.92
CA GLY A 69 15.21 -15.37 -12.03
C GLY A 69 14.56 -16.73 -11.76
N GLN A 70 13.55 -16.78 -10.89
CA GLN A 70 12.82 -18.00 -10.51
C GLN A 70 11.54 -18.17 -11.33
N VAL A 71 11.54 -17.70 -12.57
CA VAL A 71 10.45 -17.92 -13.53
C VAL A 71 10.83 -19.14 -14.33
N SER A 72 10.04 -20.22 -14.21
CA SER A 72 10.14 -21.39 -15.08
C SER A 72 9.72 -21.06 -16.51
#